data_AF-A0A9D6YZZ0-F1
#
_entry.id   AF-A0A9D6YZZ0-F1
#
_cell.length_a   1.000
_cell.length_b   1.000
_cell.length_c   1.000
_cell.angle_alpha   90.00
_cell.angle_beta   90.00
_cell.angle_gamma   90.00
#
_symmetry.space_group_name_H-M   'P 1'
#
loop_
_entity.id
_entity.type
_entity.pdbx_description
1 polymer ?
#
loop_
_entity_poly.entity_id
_entity_poly.type
_entity_poly.pdbx_seq_one_letter_code
_entity_poly.pdbx_strand_id
1 'polypeptide(L)'
;MRIVVGGLGRKTGKTALVCRMIALTPERGWTAVKVSHHAPRPGQAYTLEEEQAPGESGDTKRYLSAGAKRAYWLRGDLQAGLAELKALLDTAENWIVESGRAAKLLEHDAAFLVVDPERVDDRKLLRLLDGGGQED
;
A
#
# COMPACT_ATOMS: atom_id res chain seq x y z
N MET A 1 14.03 5.02 -3.51
CA MET A 1 12.92 5.76 -2.87
C MET A 1 11.83 4.78 -2.45
N ARG A 2 11.50 4.81 -1.16
CA ARG A 2 10.64 3.86 -0.45
C ARG A 2 9.49 4.63 0.18
N ILE A 3 8.27 4.46 -0.33
CA ILE A 3 7.12 5.26 0.10
C ILE A 3 5.99 4.38 0.60
N VAL A 4 5.40 4.76 1.73
CA VAL A 4 4.13 4.21 2.18
C VAL A 4 3.01 5.23 2.01
N VAL A 5 1.88 4.82 1.43
CA VAL A 5 0.66 5.65 1.33
C VAL A 5 -0.45 5.03 2.17
N GLY A 6 -0.67 5.62 3.34
CA GLY A 6 -1.73 5.27 4.27
C GLY A 6 -2.97 6.16 4.12
N GLY A 7 -4.02 5.83 4.87
CA GLY A 7 -5.24 6.64 4.86
C GLY A 7 -6.31 6.08 5.78
N LEU A 8 -7.02 6.97 6.47
CA LEU A 8 -8.01 6.63 7.49
C LEU A 8 -9.38 6.44 6.84
N GLY A 9 -9.62 5.24 6.31
CA GLY A 9 -10.91 4.87 5.73
C GLY A 9 -10.84 4.38 4.28
N ARG A 10 -12.02 4.01 3.76
CA ARG A 10 -12.21 3.60 2.35
C ARG A 10 -12.42 4.83 1.48
N LYS A 11 -11.98 4.75 0.23
CA LYS A 11 -12.22 5.79 -0.79
C LYS A 11 -11.69 7.20 -0.43
N THR A 12 -10.64 7.28 0.40
CA THR A 12 -10.01 8.57 0.77
C THR A 12 -9.10 9.16 -0.31
N GLY A 13 -8.95 8.52 -1.47
CA GLY A 13 -8.10 9.01 -2.57
C GLY A 13 -6.67 8.46 -2.59
N LYS A 14 -6.28 7.56 -1.66
CA LYS A 14 -4.95 6.90 -1.65
C LYS A 14 -4.50 6.39 -3.01
N THR A 15 -5.33 5.57 -3.66
CA THR A 15 -4.98 4.97 -4.95
C THR A 15 -4.82 6.02 -6.04
N ALA A 16 -5.60 7.10 -6.00
CA ALA A 16 -5.45 8.20 -6.95
C ALA A 16 -4.13 8.95 -6.73
N LEU A 17 -3.71 9.16 -5.47
CA LEU A 17 -2.41 9.74 -5.15
C LEU A 17 -1.27 8.83 -5.66
N VAL A 18 -1.31 7.53 -5.36
CA VAL A 18 -0.30 6.55 -5.82
C VAL A 18 -0.19 6.57 -7.34
N CYS A 19 -1.32 6.49 -8.06
CA CYS A 19 -1.32 6.54 -9.53
C CYS A 19 -0.71 7.84 -10.05
N ARG A 20 -1.03 9.00 -9.46
CA ARG A 20 -0.43 10.29 -9.85
C ARG A 20 1.08 10.34 -9.61
N MET A 21 1.56 9.82 -8.47
CA MET A 21 2.99 9.77 -8.18
C MET A 21 3.76 8.94 -9.22
N ILE A 22 3.21 7.77 -9.57
CA ILE A 22 3.77 6.90 -10.60
C ILE A 22 3.80 7.61 -11.95
N ALA A 23 2.66 8.16 -12.38
CA ALA A 23 2.53 8.79 -13.70
C ALA A 23 3.39 10.06 -13.86
N LEU A 24 3.64 10.80 -12.77
CA LEU A 24 4.48 12.00 -12.78
C LEU A 24 5.98 11.71 -12.68
N THR A 25 6.37 10.48 -12.29
CA THR A 25 7.78 10.08 -12.13
C THR A 25 8.07 8.69 -12.72
N PRO A 26 7.72 8.44 -14.00
CA PRO A 26 7.85 7.12 -14.61
C PRO A 26 9.31 6.63 -14.66
N GLU A 27 10.28 7.55 -14.72
CA GLU A 27 11.72 7.26 -14.75
C GLU A 27 12.22 6.51 -13.52
N ARG A 28 11.46 6.51 -12.42
CA ARG A 28 11.84 5.82 -11.17
C ARG A 28 11.56 4.32 -11.18
N GLY A 29 10.94 3.77 -12.23
CA GLY A 29 10.78 2.32 -12.36
C GLY A 29 10.01 1.66 -11.21
N TRP A 30 8.90 2.28 -10.78
CA TRP A 30 8.15 1.92 -9.58
C TRP A 30 7.65 0.46 -9.53
N THR A 31 7.90 -0.22 -8.41
CA THR A 31 7.09 -1.37 -7.97
C THR A 31 6.02 -0.89 -6.99
N ALA A 32 4.75 -1.06 -7.34
CA ALA A 32 3.62 -0.65 -6.50
C ALA A 32 2.96 -1.85 -5.81
N VAL A 33 2.67 -1.76 -4.51
CA VAL A 33 1.99 -2.84 -3.78
C VAL A 33 0.75 -2.30 -3.08
N LYS A 34 -0.41 -2.88 -3.38
CA LYS A 34 -1.62 -2.69 -2.60
C LYS A 34 -1.60 -3.67 -1.43
N VAL A 35 -1.78 -3.20 -0.21
CA VAL A 35 -2.04 -4.06 0.96
C VAL A 35 -3.46 -3.81 1.46
N SER A 36 -4.19 -4.89 1.76
CA SER A 36 -5.56 -4.79 2.24
C SER A 36 -5.99 -5.98 3.09
N HIS A 37 -7.08 -5.82 3.85
CA HIS A 37 -7.71 -6.89 4.61
C HIS A 37 -8.64 -7.79 3.77
N HIS A 38 -8.60 -7.68 2.44
CA HIS A 38 -9.36 -8.61 1.59
C HIS A 38 -8.90 -10.05 1.86
N ALA A 39 -9.82 -11.00 1.68
CA ALA A 39 -9.53 -12.40 1.92
C ALA A 39 -8.36 -12.89 1.01
N PRO A 40 -7.44 -13.70 1.53
CA PRO A 40 -6.46 -14.40 0.73
C PRO A 40 -7.13 -15.56 -0.04
N ARG A 41 -6.33 -16.33 -0.80
CA ARG A 41 -6.79 -17.59 -1.39
C ARG A 41 -7.23 -18.58 -0.28
N PRO A 42 -8.19 -19.47 -0.56
CA PRO A 42 -8.62 -20.48 0.40
C PRO A 42 -7.46 -21.27 0.98
N GLY A 43 -7.44 -21.43 2.31
CA GLY A 43 -6.40 -22.18 3.02
C GLY A 43 -5.09 -21.43 3.25
N GLN A 44 -4.98 -20.15 2.86
CA GLN A 44 -3.78 -19.34 3.08
C GLN A 44 -4.05 -18.25 4.12
N ALA A 45 -3.02 -17.88 4.90
CA ALA A 45 -3.09 -16.75 5.83
C ALA A 45 -3.01 -15.41 5.08
N TYR A 46 -2.25 -15.38 3.98
CA TYR A 46 -2.11 -14.23 3.10
C TYR A 46 -1.91 -14.70 1.66
N THR A 47 -2.07 -13.78 0.70
CA THR A 47 -1.73 -14.02 -0.70
C THR A 47 -1.07 -12.77 -1.26
N LEU A 48 0.10 -12.92 -1.88
CA LEU A 48 0.79 -11.90 -2.65
C LEU A 48 0.76 -12.28 -4.13
N GLU A 49 0.22 -11.41 -4.98
CA GLU A 49 0.06 -11.67 -6.41
C GLU A 49 0.49 -10.49 -7.25
N GLU A 50 1.20 -10.76 -8.34
CA GLU A 50 1.54 -9.77 -9.36
C GLU A 50 0.38 -9.59 -10.34
N GLU A 51 0.03 -8.33 -10.60
CA GLU A 51 -0.91 -7.95 -11.64
C GLU A 51 -0.26 -8.10 -13.02
N GLN A 52 -0.97 -8.76 -13.94
CA GLN A 52 -0.43 -9.12 -15.24
C GLN A 52 -0.82 -8.15 -16.35
N ALA A 53 -1.88 -7.36 -16.15
CA ALA A 53 -2.39 -6.47 -17.18
C ALA A 53 -2.97 -5.17 -16.60
N PRO A 54 -2.77 -4.03 -17.30
CA PRO A 54 -3.39 -2.77 -16.92
C PRO A 54 -4.92 -2.83 -17.09
N GLY A 55 -5.60 -1.86 -16.48
CA GLY A 55 -7.05 -1.73 -16.55
C GLY A 55 -7.58 -0.66 -15.61
N GLU A 56 -8.87 -0.37 -15.76
CA GLU A 56 -9.55 0.69 -14.99
C GLU A 56 -10.17 0.19 -13.68
N SER A 57 -10.41 -1.13 -13.58
CA SER A 57 -11.04 -1.76 -12.41
C SER A 57 -10.00 -2.50 -11.56
N GLY A 58 -9.87 -2.10 -10.29
CA GLY A 58 -8.91 -2.66 -9.33
C GLY A 58 -7.68 -1.78 -9.12
N ASP A 59 -7.20 -1.70 -7.88
CA ASP A 59 -6.12 -0.76 -7.51
C ASP A 59 -4.80 -1.09 -8.20
N THR A 60 -4.43 -2.38 -8.27
CA THR A 60 -3.19 -2.84 -8.92
C THR A 60 -3.18 -2.64 -10.42
N LYS A 61 -4.31 -2.90 -11.10
CA LYS A 61 -4.48 -2.58 -12.53
C LYS A 61 -4.26 -1.12 -12.81
N ARG A 62 -4.81 -0.24 -11.95
CA ARG A 62 -4.61 1.21 -12.06
C ARG A 62 -3.17 1.63 -11.86
N TYR A 63 -2.41 0.95 -10.99
CA TYR A 63 -0.97 1.22 -10.86
C TYR A 63 -0.22 0.90 -12.16
N LEU A 64 -0.49 -0.23 -12.81
CA LEU A 64 0.10 -0.55 -14.12
C LEU A 64 -0.33 0.45 -15.18
N SER A 65 -1.62 0.81 -15.25
CA SER A 65 -2.13 1.84 -16.17
C SER A 65 -1.45 3.20 -15.96
N ALA A 66 -1.06 3.51 -14.72
CA ALA A 66 -0.33 4.73 -14.38
C ALA A 66 1.16 4.70 -14.75
N GLY A 67 1.69 3.55 -15.19
CA GLY A 67 3.09 3.38 -15.59
C GLY A 67 3.98 2.69 -14.56
N ALA A 68 3.41 1.99 -13.56
CA ALA A 68 4.22 1.18 -12.66
C ALA A 68 4.92 0.08 -13.45
N LYS A 69 6.20 -0.16 -13.15
CA LYS A 69 6.98 -1.25 -13.75
C LYS A 69 6.39 -2.60 -13.35
N ARG A 70 5.97 -2.73 -12.10
CA ARG A 70 5.31 -3.92 -11.54
C ARG A 70 4.26 -3.49 -10.53
N ALA A 71 3.17 -4.24 -10.42
CA ALA A 71 2.13 -3.99 -9.43
C ALA A 71 1.70 -5.27 -8.74
N TYR A 72 1.50 -5.20 -7.43
CA TYR A 72 1.19 -6.36 -6.59
C TYR A 72 0.03 -6.10 -5.65
N TRP A 73 -0.68 -7.17 -5.30
CA TRP A 73 -1.69 -7.14 -4.26
C TRP A 73 -1.35 -8.15 -3.16
N LEU A 74 -1.09 -7.63 -1.96
CA LEU A 74 -1.08 -8.42 -0.73
C LEU A 74 -2.45 -8.35 -0.04
N ARG A 75 -3.04 -9.52 0.18
CA ARG A 75 -4.32 -9.73 0.85
C ARG A 75 -4.15 -10.65 2.06
N GLY A 76 -5.04 -10.53 3.04
CA GLY A 76 -5.03 -11.34 4.26
C GLY A 76 -4.18 -10.74 5.38
N ASP A 77 -3.48 -11.61 6.10
CA ASP A 77 -2.65 -11.23 7.23
C ASP A 77 -1.30 -10.62 6.78
N LEU A 78 -1.13 -9.33 7.04
CA LEU A 78 0.10 -8.60 6.72
C LEU A 78 1.29 -9.08 7.54
N GLN A 79 1.08 -9.50 8.80
CA GLN A 79 2.17 -9.99 9.64
C GLN A 79 2.72 -11.30 9.09
N ALA A 80 1.84 -12.22 8.72
CA ALA A 80 2.22 -13.49 8.08
C ALA A 80 2.92 -13.26 6.73
N GLY A 81 2.46 -12.29 5.93
CA GLY A 81 3.04 -11.98 4.61
C GLY A 81 4.23 -11.01 4.64
N LEU A 82 4.66 -10.53 5.81
CA LEU A 82 5.64 -9.44 5.91
C LEU A 82 7.01 -9.83 5.35
N ALA A 83 7.45 -11.07 5.58
CA ALA A 83 8.74 -11.55 5.12
C ALA A 83 8.81 -11.60 3.58
N GLU A 84 7.78 -12.15 2.94
CA GLU A 84 7.70 -12.21 1.47
C GLU A 84 7.55 -10.80 0.86
N LEU A 85 6.75 -9.93 1.48
CA LEU A 85 6.65 -8.54 1.06
C LEU A 85 8.01 -7.84 1.10
N LYS A 86 8.79 -7.99 2.18
CA LYS A 86 10.13 -7.39 2.28
C LYS A 86 11.07 -7.93 1.21
N ALA A 87 11.10 -9.25 1.03
CA ALA A 87 11.92 -9.89 0.00
C ALA A 87 11.58 -9.37 -1.41
N LEU A 88 10.29 -9.18 -1.71
CA LEU A 88 9.85 -8.54 -2.95
C LEU A 88 10.39 -7.11 -3.07
N LEU A 89 10.17 -6.29 -2.03
CA LEU A 89 10.55 -4.87 -2.04
C LEU A 89 12.07 -4.66 -2.13
N ASP A 90 12.88 -5.59 -1.62
CA ASP A 90 14.34 -5.56 -1.70
C ASP A 90 14.86 -5.77 -3.14
N THR A 91 14.07 -6.40 -4.00
CA THR A 91 14.40 -6.53 -5.44
C THR A 91 14.01 -5.29 -6.27
N ALA A 92 13.26 -4.35 -5.69
CA ALA A 92 12.78 -3.18 -6.38
C ALA A 92 13.72 -1.98 -6.17
N GLU A 93 14.04 -1.27 -7.26
CA GLU A 93 14.82 -0.03 -7.19
C GLU A 93 14.09 1.06 -6.39
N ASN A 94 12.80 1.25 -6.70
CA ASN A 94 11.92 2.18 -6.02
C ASN A 94 10.55 1.51 -5.81
N TRP A 95 9.91 1.77 -4.68
CA TRP A 95 8.61 1.18 -4.38
C TRP A 95 7.64 2.13 -3.67
N ILE A 96 6.35 1.89 -3.92
CA ILE A 96 5.23 2.53 -3.23
C ILE A 96 4.31 1.44 -2.68
N VAL A 97 4.07 1.44 -1.37
CA VAL A 97 3.14 0.52 -0.69
C VAL A 97 1.91 1.28 -0.23
N GLU A 98 0.75 0.99 -0.82
CA GLU A 98 -0.53 1.54 -0.36
C GLU A 98 -1.11 0.69 0.77
N SER A 99 -0.98 1.15 2.01
CA SER A 99 -1.43 0.44 3.21
C SER A 99 -1.69 1.39 4.38
N GLY A 100 -2.78 1.16 5.09
CA GLY A 100 -3.04 1.86 6.37
C GLY A 100 -2.15 1.39 7.53
N ARG A 101 -1.38 0.30 7.37
CA ARG A 101 -0.62 -0.33 8.47
C ARG A 101 0.87 -0.51 8.16
N ALA A 102 1.28 -0.50 6.89
CA ALA A 102 2.64 -0.87 6.51
C ALA A 102 3.73 0.12 6.99
N ALA A 103 3.37 1.39 7.25
CA ALA A 103 4.34 2.39 7.70
C ALA A 103 5.03 2.00 9.02
N LYS A 104 4.37 1.22 9.88
CA LYS A 104 4.95 0.74 11.15
C LYS A 104 5.84 -0.50 10.98
N LEU A 105 5.84 -1.13 9.81
CA LEU A 105 6.42 -2.47 9.59
C LEU A 105 7.55 -2.48 8.55
N LEU A 106 7.57 -1.45 7.69
CA LEU A 106 8.53 -1.28 6.61
C LEU A 106 9.39 -0.06 6.88
N GLU A 107 10.70 -0.21 6.71
CA GLU A 107 11.60 0.94 6.62
C GLU A 107 11.31 1.70 5.33
N HIS A 108 11.10 3.01 5.43
CA HIS A 108 10.69 3.86 4.32
C HIS A 108 11.30 5.25 4.42
N ASP A 109 11.44 5.93 3.28
CA ASP A 109 11.98 7.28 3.20
C ASP A 109 10.90 8.33 3.48
N ALA A 110 9.64 8.04 3.13
CA ALA A 110 8.50 8.91 3.36
C ALA A 110 7.19 8.14 3.54
N ALA A 111 6.29 8.66 4.38
CA ALA A 111 4.93 8.17 4.53
C ALA A 111 3.92 9.30 4.30
N PHE A 112 2.94 9.05 3.44
CA PHE A 112 1.83 9.96 3.17
C PHE A 112 0.56 9.42 3.81
N LEU A 113 -0.13 10.26 4.57
CA LEU A 113 -1.45 9.95 5.11
C LEU A 113 -2.52 10.69 4.33
N VAL A 114 -3.36 9.95 3.60
CA VAL A 114 -4.49 10.54 2.86
C VAL A 114 -5.77 10.41 3.67
N VAL A 115 -6.23 11.55 4.19
CA VAL A 115 -7.47 11.68 4.96
C VAL A 115 -8.53 12.43 4.15
N ASP A 116 -9.78 12.07 4.37
CA ASP A 116 -10.92 12.89 3.99
C ASP A 116 -11.31 13.69 5.25
N PRO A 117 -11.12 15.02 5.28
CA PRO A 117 -11.30 15.82 6.49
C PRO A 117 -12.74 15.79 7.01
N GLU A 118 -13.73 15.51 6.15
CA GLU A 118 -15.12 15.41 6.57
C GLU A 118 -15.47 14.04 7.17
N ARG A 119 -14.58 13.04 7.01
CA ARG A 119 -14.82 11.65 7.41
C ARG A 119 -13.76 11.08 8.34
N VAL A 120 -12.76 11.88 8.69
CA VAL A 120 -11.67 11.43 9.57
C VAL A 120 -12.17 11.34 11.01
N ASP A 121 -11.79 10.26 11.68
CA ASP A 121 -12.05 10.04 13.10
C ASP A 121 -10.76 10.37 13.85
N ASP A 122 -10.78 11.41 14.67
CA ASP A 122 -9.63 11.90 15.44
C ASP A 122 -8.98 10.80 16.28
N ARG A 123 -9.75 9.82 16.78
CA ARG A 123 -9.18 8.69 17.54
C ARG A 123 -8.32 7.79 16.66
N LYS A 124 -8.71 7.58 15.40
CA LYS A 124 -7.90 6.79 14.45
C LYS A 124 -6.65 7.56 14.02
N LEU A 125 -6.74 8.88 13.94
CA LEU A 125 -5.61 9.75 13.67
C LEU A 125 -4.60 9.71 14.83
N LEU A 126 -5.06 9.88 16.07
CA LEU A 126 -4.20 9.80 17.26
C LEU A 126 -3.49 8.44 17.36
N ARG A 127 -4.20 7.31 17.21
CA ARG A 127 -3.57 5.96 17.21
C ARG A 127 -2.49 5.76 16.14
N LEU A 128 -2.58 6.50 15.03
CA LEU A 128 -1.56 6.48 13.99
C LEU A 128 -0.35 7.32 14.42
N LEU A 129 -0.58 8.52 14.96
CA LEU A 129 0.46 9.47 15.38
C LEU A 129 1.21 9.00 16.64
N ASP A 130 0.50 8.43 17.61
CA ASP A 130 1.05 8.02 18.91
C ASP A 130 1.89 6.73 18.85
N GLY A 131 2.20 6.22 17.66
CA GLY A 131 2.90 4.94 17.48
C GLY A 131 2.07 3.70 17.88
N GLY A 132 0.97 3.87 18.62
CA GLY A 132 0.14 2.82 19.17
C GLY A 132 0.63 2.39 20.54
N GLY A 133 0.24 3.13 21.58
CA GLY A 133 0.12 2.56 22.91
C GLY A 133 -0.81 1.35 22.86
N GLN A 134 -0.31 0.24 23.37
CA GLN A 134 -1.01 -1.01 23.62
C GLN A 134 -2.14 -0.73 24.63
N GLU A 135 -3.35 -1.23 24.37
CA GLU A 135 -4.31 -1.53 25.44
C GLU A 135 -4.91 -2.91 25.12
N ASP A 136 -4.69 -3.80 26.09
CA ASP A 136 -5.23 -5.15 26.39
C ASP A 136 -6.28 -5.80 25.47
#